data_AF-A0A4W4FJE7-F1
#
_entry.id   AF-A0A4W4FJE7-F1
#
_cell.length_a   1.000
_cell.length_b   1.000
_cell.length_c   1.000
_cell.angle_alpha   90.00
_cell.angle_beta   90.00
_cell.angle_gamma   90.00
#
_symmetry.space_group_name_H-M   'P 1'
#
loop_
_entity.id
_entity.type
_entity.pdbx_description
1 polymer ?
#
loop_
_entity_poly.entity_id
_entity_poly.type
_entity_poly.pdbx_seq_one_letter_code
_entity_poly.pdbx_strand_id
1 'polypeptide(L)'
;MTVLAFHLDRVLGLNRSLPAVLRTFHSDLLPYKYTSGSLRPVVWWDPDIQHLADDDNDQKSFSLTWPQYQTLLKTRCGIQMPLNSSACVGVHHSEWGRLALFDFLLQVHDRLDRYCCGFHPDPADLCVENLLNVQCSNPQHLMLVHILVRRADPSRLVFIDNAGRPRHPQDDLNFRLLEGIDEFPARALQVLRSGCLEQLLLHSLSADKALWESRGGAAGLRTTIHNLQHRANALLQHIRGKSGEQE
;
A
#
# COMPACT_ATOMS: atom_id res chain seq x y z
N MET A 1 8.02 9.38 2.02
CA MET A 1 7.11 8.53 1.22
C MET A 1 5.73 8.41 1.85
N THR A 2 5.61 8.17 3.16
CA THR A 2 4.32 8.07 3.87
C THR A 2 3.35 9.22 3.61
N VAL A 3 3.83 10.47 3.66
CA VAL A 3 2.98 11.65 3.38
C VAL A 3 2.48 11.63 1.92
N LEU A 4 3.35 11.32 0.95
CA LEU A 4 2.93 11.16 -0.44
C LEU A 4 1.87 10.06 -0.61
N ALA A 5 2.04 8.93 0.09
CA ALA A 5 1.08 7.83 0.08
C ALA A 5 -0.29 8.26 0.63
N PHE A 6 -0.31 9.05 1.70
CA PHE A 6 -1.55 9.65 2.23
C PHE A 6 -2.26 10.52 1.19
N HIS A 7 -1.53 11.44 0.55
CA HIS A 7 -2.12 12.30 -0.49
C HIS A 7 -2.59 11.51 -1.73
N LEU A 8 -1.86 10.47 -2.14
CA LEU A 8 -2.27 9.57 -3.23
C LEU A 8 -3.57 8.84 -2.90
N ASP A 9 -3.68 8.29 -1.68
CA ASP A 9 -4.89 7.62 -1.20
C ASP A 9 -6.13 8.55 -1.26
N ARG A 10 -5.97 9.83 -0.89
CA ARG A 10 -7.03 10.83 -1.00
C ARG A 10 -7.40 11.15 -2.44
N VAL A 11 -6.41 11.36 -3.32
CA VAL A 11 -6.62 11.66 -4.74
C VAL A 11 -7.35 10.53 -5.46
N LEU A 12 -6.98 9.28 -5.15
CA LEU A 12 -7.63 8.08 -5.70
C LEU A 12 -8.99 7.79 -5.06
N GLY A 13 -9.34 8.47 -3.96
CA GLY A 13 -10.59 8.29 -3.24
C GLY A 13 -10.69 6.96 -2.49
N LEU A 14 -9.56 6.34 -2.15
CA LEU A 14 -9.52 5.07 -1.41
C LEU A 14 -9.97 5.29 0.03
N ASN A 15 -9.48 6.37 0.65
CA ASN A 15 -9.80 6.77 2.01
C ASN A 15 -9.48 5.69 3.06
N ARG A 16 -8.28 5.10 3.02
CA ARG A 16 -7.86 4.00 3.91
C ARG A 16 -6.59 4.29 4.69
N SER A 17 -5.71 5.13 4.17
CA SER A 17 -4.51 5.55 4.92
C SER A 17 -4.83 6.53 6.05
N LEU A 18 -3.97 6.53 7.08
CA LEU A 18 -4.04 7.48 8.18
C LEU A 18 -3.54 8.87 7.75
N PRO A 19 -4.09 9.96 8.33
CA PRO A 19 -3.56 11.30 8.11
C PRO A 19 -2.05 11.35 8.38
N ALA A 20 -1.32 11.93 7.43
CA ALA A 20 0.13 12.07 7.54
C ALA A 20 0.57 13.45 7.04
N VAL A 21 1.48 14.09 7.78
CA VAL A 21 2.09 15.38 7.42
C VAL A 21 3.60 15.33 7.63
N LEU A 22 4.35 16.22 6.97
CA LEU A 22 5.78 16.39 7.18
C LEU A 22 6.03 17.56 8.13
N ARG A 23 6.87 17.37 9.14
CA ARG A 23 7.22 18.41 10.11
C ARG A 23 8.70 18.36 10.46
N THR A 24 9.24 19.50 10.87
CA THR A 24 10.54 19.58 11.53
C THR A 24 10.32 19.69 13.03
N PHE A 25 11.23 19.11 13.81
CA PHE A 25 11.17 19.13 15.26
C PHE A 25 12.50 19.65 15.79
N HIS A 26 12.41 20.55 16.77
CA HIS A 26 13.54 21.13 17.49
C HIS A 26 13.13 21.16 18.96
N SER A 27 13.22 20.03 19.65
CA SER A 27 12.85 19.93 21.05
C SER A 27 13.70 18.89 21.75
N ASP A 28 14.42 19.33 22.78
CA ASP A 28 15.23 18.46 23.64
C ASP A 28 14.38 17.53 24.52
N LEU A 29 13.05 17.73 24.53
CA LEU A 29 12.10 16.82 25.19
C LEU A 29 11.77 15.58 24.33
N LEU A 30 12.13 15.58 23.04
CA LEU A 30 11.91 14.45 22.14
C LEU A 30 13.16 13.56 22.07
N PRO A 31 13.00 12.26 21.71
CA PRO A 31 14.15 11.39 21.47
C PRO A 31 15.16 12.01 20.50
N TYR A 32 16.46 11.75 20.69
CA TYR A 32 17.57 12.36 19.95
C TYR A 32 17.38 12.42 18.42
N LYS A 33 16.73 11.42 17.82
CA LYS A 33 16.40 11.41 16.38
C LYS A 33 15.49 12.57 15.91
N TYR A 34 14.90 13.33 16.83
CA TYR A 34 13.99 14.45 16.61
C TYR A 34 14.54 15.81 17.08
N THR A 35 15.79 15.90 17.53
CA THR A 35 16.38 17.17 17.99
C THR A 35 17.11 17.92 16.87
N SER A 36 17.47 17.23 15.79
CA SER A 36 18.32 17.74 14.70
C SER A 36 17.60 18.67 13.70
N GLY A 37 16.32 18.97 13.87
CA GLY A 37 15.55 19.76 12.89
C GLY A 37 15.21 19.02 11.61
N SER A 38 15.59 17.74 11.48
CA SER A 38 15.34 16.97 10.26
C SER A 38 13.84 16.78 10.02
N LEU A 39 13.45 16.80 8.74
CA LEU A 39 12.07 16.56 8.32
C LEU A 39 11.68 15.12 8.65
N ARG A 40 10.56 14.97 9.36
CA ARG A 40 9.99 13.67 9.76
C ARG A 40 8.52 13.61 9.39
N PRO A 41 8.05 12.45 8.89
CA PRO A 41 6.62 12.22 8.78
C PRO A 41 6.02 12.11 10.19
N VAL A 42 4.87 12.75 10.37
CA VAL A 42 4.00 12.64 11.54
C VAL A 42 2.74 11.97 11.04
N VAL A 43 2.47 10.78 11.56
CA VAL A 43 1.28 10.00 11.22
C VAL A 43 0.34 10.05 12.41
N TRP A 44 -0.94 10.28 12.15
CA TRP A 44 -1.96 10.22 13.18
C TRP A 44 -1.96 8.85 13.84
N TRP A 45 -1.95 8.83 15.17
CA TRP A 45 -2.08 7.59 15.92
C TRP A 45 -3.56 7.23 16.07
N ASP A 46 -3.94 6.06 15.59
CA ASP A 46 -5.32 5.57 15.62
C ASP A 46 -5.45 4.42 16.62
N PRO A 47 -6.00 4.67 17.82
CA PRO A 47 -6.12 3.64 18.85
C PRO A 47 -7.15 2.57 18.48
N ASP A 48 -8.03 2.83 17.51
CA ASP A 48 -9.08 1.89 17.12
C ASP A 48 -8.56 0.75 16.23
N ILE A 49 -7.31 0.85 15.74
CA ILE A 49 -6.67 -0.22 14.99
C ILE A 49 -6.59 -1.48 15.86
N GLN A 50 -7.09 -2.58 15.30
CA GLN A 50 -7.07 -3.88 15.94
C GLN A 50 -5.76 -4.60 15.65
N HIS A 51 -5.03 -4.98 16.70
CA HIS A 51 -3.87 -5.86 16.60
C HIS A 51 -4.21 -7.22 17.21
N LEU A 52 -3.65 -8.30 16.66
CA LEU A 52 -3.60 -9.58 17.35
C LEU A 52 -2.79 -9.41 18.64
N ALA A 53 -3.14 -10.22 19.65
CA ALA A 53 -2.34 -10.37 20.85
C ALA A 53 -1.24 -11.41 20.59
N ASP A 54 -0.38 -11.15 19.60
CA ASP A 54 0.80 -11.97 19.31
C ASP A 54 2.10 -11.27 19.73
N ASP A 55 3.09 -12.08 20.12
CA ASP A 55 4.43 -11.60 20.48
C ASP A 55 5.22 -11.14 19.25
N ASP A 56 4.76 -11.50 18.05
CA ASP A 56 5.35 -11.09 16.78
C ASP A 56 4.88 -9.68 16.41
N ASN A 57 5.83 -8.76 16.26
CA ASN A 57 5.60 -7.35 15.90
C ASN A 57 5.17 -7.16 14.43
N ASP A 58 4.40 -8.10 13.88
CA ASP A 58 3.92 -8.14 12.49
C ASP A 58 2.73 -7.19 12.22
N GLN A 59 2.21 -6.55 13.28
CA GLN A 59 1.14 -5.56 13.25
C GLN A 59 -0.02 -5.93 12.32
N LYS A 60 -0.68 -7.06 12.60
CA LYS A 60 -1.80 -7.59 11.80
C LYS A 60 -3.05 -7.80 12.66
N SER A 61 -4.23 -7.67 12.06
CA SER A 61 -5.53 -7.96 12.72
C SER A 61 -5.93 -9.43 12.59
N PHE A 62 -5.37 -10.15 11.62
CA PHE A 62 -5.59 -11.57 11.38
C PHE A 62 -4.36 -12.19 10.73
N SER A 63 -4.15 -13.49 10.98
CA SER A 63 -3.04 -14.25 10.41
C SER A 63 -3.49 -14.86 9.08
N LEU A 64 -2.83 -14.45 7.98
CA LEU A 64 -3.11 -14.93 6.64
C LEU A 64 -1.80 -15.32 5.94
N THR A 65 -1.75 -16.53 5.42
CA THR A 65 -0.73 -16.93 4.45
C THR A 65 -1.11 -16.47 3.04
N TRP A 66 -0.15 -16.39 2.14
CA TRP A 66 -0.38 -16.10 0.73
C TRP A 66 -1.40 -17.06 0.08
N PRO A 67 -1.30 -18.40 0.25
CA PRO A 67 -2.32 -19.33 -0.26
C PRO A 67 -3.71 -19.12 0.35
N GLN A 68 -3.80 -18.80 1.65
CA GLN A 68 -5.08 -18.50 2.30
C GLN A 68 -5.70 -17.23 1.73
N TYR A 69 -4.90 -16.18 1.56
CA TYR A 69 -5.32 -14.94 0.90
C TYR A 69 -5.83 -15.19 -0.53
N GLN A 70 -5.08 -15.95 -1.35
CA GLN A 70 -5.50 -16.31 -2.71
C GLN A 70 -6.80 -17.13 -2.73
N THR A 71 -7.02 -17.98 -1.73
CA THR A 71 -8.29 -18.71 -1.57
C THR A 71 -9.43 -17.76 -1.19
N LEU A 72 -9.17 -16.84 -0.25
CA LEU A 72 -10.13 -15.85 0.23
C LEU A 72 -10.61 -14.91 -0.89
N LEU A 73 -9.72 -14.48 -1.78
CA LEU A 73 -10.09 -13.66 -2.95
C LEU A 73 -11.14 -14.36 -3.83
N LYS A 74 -11.02 -15.68 -4.04
CA LYS A 74 -11.97 -16.46 -4.82
C LYS A 74 -13.33 -16.58 -4.14
N THR A 75 -13.39 -16.50 -2.81
CA THR A 75 -14.62 -16.56 -2.02
C THR A 75 -15.49 -15.31 -2.17
N ARG A 76 -14.90 -14.17 -2.60
CA ARG A 76 -15.61 -12.89 -2.83
C ARG A 76 -16.50 -12.49 -1.65
N CYS A 77 -15.91 -12.45 -0.46
CA CYS A 77 -16.57 -12.13 0.80
C CYS A 77 -17.31 -10.78 0.76
N GLY A 78 -18.55 -10.75 1.24
CA GLY A 78 -19.46 -9.60 1.17
C GLY A 78 -20.13 -9.40 -0.18
N ILE A 79 -19.88 -10.27 -1.17
CA ILE A 79 -20.56 -10.30 -2.48
C ILE A 79 -21.24 -11.65 -2.67
N GLN A 80 -20.47 -12.74 -2.68
CA GLN A 80 -20.99 -14.11 -2.86
C GLN A 80 -21.19 -14.82 -1.53
N MET A 81 -20.33 -14.55 -0.54
CA MET A 81 -20.38 -15.15 0.79
C MET A 81 -20.62 -14.08 1.86
N PRO A 82 -21.42 -14.35 2.91
CA PRO A 82 -21.53 -13.47 4.06
C PRO A 82 -20.18 -13.23 4.73
N LEU A 83 -19.93 -12.00 5.21
CA LEU A 83 -18.65 -11.62 5.84
C LEU A 83 -18.30 -12.47 7.08
N ASN A 84 -19.31 -12.95 7.80
CA ASN A 84 -19.17 -13.77 8.99
C ASN A 84 -19.00 -15.28 8.70
N SER A 85 -18.92 -15.67 7.43
CA SER A 85 -18.61 -17.05 7.04
C SER A 85 -17.21 -17.43 7.51
N SER A 86 -17.00 -18.71 7.87
CA SER A 86 -15.70 -19.24 8.27
C SER A 86 -14.64 -19.21 7.16
N ALA A 87 -15.05 -19.03 5.90
CA ALA A 87 -14.15 -18.85 4.77
C ALA A 87 -13.67 -17.39 4.59
N CYS A 88 -14.22 -16.46 5.38
CA CYS A 88 -13.94 -15.03 5.31
C CYS A 88 -13.24 -14.54 6.58
N VAL A 89 -12.55 -13.40 6.48
CA VAL A 89 -11.92 -12.71 7.64
C VAL A 89 -12.71 -11.47 8.07
N GLY A 90 -13.99 -11.38 7.71
CA GLY A 90 -14.83 -10.22 8.02
C GLY A 90 -14.62 -8.98 7.13
N VAL A 91 -13.67 -9.01 6.19
CA VAL A 91 -13.36 -7.89 5.28
C VAL A 91 -14.08 -8.02 3.94
N HIS A 92 -14.63 -6.91 3.43
CA HIS A 92 -15.24 -6.86 2.10
C HIS A 92 -14.24 -7.13 0.98
N HIS A 93 -14.64 -7.94 -0.01
CA HIS A 93 -13.84 -8.28 -1.20
C HIS A 93 -13.20 -7.05 -1.87
N SER A 94 -13.99 -5.98 -2.04
CA SER A 94 -13.54 -4.74 -2.66
C SER A 94 -12.37 -4.03 -1.96
N GLU A 95 -12.13 -4.32 -0.68
CA GLU A 95 -11.01 -3.73 0.06
C GLU A 95 -9.67 -4.29 -0.41
N TRP A 96 -9.61 -5.55 -0.84
CA TRP A 96 -8.40 -6.16 -1.38
C TRP A 96 -7.99 -5.53 -2.70
N GLY A 97 -8.97 -5.21 -3.56
CA GLY A 97 -8.71 -4.46 -4.80
C GLY A 97 -8.21 -3.03 -4.55
N ARG A 98 -8.70 -2.36 -3.48
CA ARG A 98 -8.17 -1.05 -3.06
C ARG A 98 -6.72 -1.16 -2.58
N LEU A 99 -6.43 -2.18 -1.76
CA LEU A 99 -5.11 -2.42 -1.20
C LEU A 99 -4.09 -2.74 -2.29
N ALA A 100 -4.38 -3.73 -3.13
CA ALA A 100 -3.49 -4.17 -4.21
C ALA A 100 -3.18 -3.03 -5.19
N LEU A 101 -4.18 -2.23 -5.58
CA LEU A 101 -3.96 -1.05 -6.42
C LEU A 101 -3.00 -0.05 -5.77
N PHE A 102 -3.22 0.25 -4.49
CA PHE A 102 -2.43 1.23 -3.77
C PHE A 102 -0.98 0.78 -3.59
N ASP A 103 -0.80 -0.46 -3.13
CA ASP A 103 0.50 -1.07 -2.90
C ASP A 103 1.25 -1.26 -4.22
N PHE A 104 0.58 -1.61 -5.32
CA PHE A 104 1.20 -1.67 -6.65
C PHE A 104 1.68 -0.30 -7.13
N LEU A 105 0.88 0.77 -7.03
CA LEU A 105 1.34 2.10 -7.46
C LEU A 105 2.56 2.57 -6.66
N LEU A 106 2.54 2.35 -5.35
CA LEU A 106 3.62 2.74 -4.47
C LEU A 106 4.80 1.76 -4.44
N GLN A 107 4.63 0.55 -4.97
CA GLN A 107 5.54 -0.59 -4.80
C GLN A 107 5.81 -0.85 -3.31
N VAL A 108 4.75 -0.87 -2.50
CA VAL A 108 4.77 -1.35 -1.11
C VAL A 108 4.57 -2.86 -1.17
N HIS A 109 5.66 -3.62 -1.15
CA HIS A 109 5.59 -5.07 -1.24
C HIS A 109 5.39 -5.75 0.11
N ASP A 110 5.88 -5.14 1.20
CA ASP A 110 6.07 -5.83 2.48
C ASP A 110 4.77 -6.42 3.04
N ARG A 111 3.63 -5.81 2.70
CA ARG A 111 2.30 -6.21 3.14
C ARG A 111 1.82 -7.54 2.54
N LEU A 112 1.91 -7.68 1.22
CA LEU A 112 1.38 -8.81 0.46
C LEU A 112 2.47 -9.78 -0.04
N ASP A 113 3.70 -9.29 -0.15
CA ASP A 113 4.88 -9.97 -0.68
C ASP A 113 6.13 -9.61 0.15
N ARG A 114 6.04 -9.76 1.48
CA ARG A 114 7.12 -9.58 2.47
C ARG A 114 8.46 -10.21 2.08
N TYR A 115 8.40 -11.27 1.28
CA TYR A 115 9.53 -12.12 0.92
C TYR A 115 10.14 -11.71 -0.44
N CYS A 116 9.60 -10.69 -1.11
CA CYS A 116 10.03 -10.21 -2.42
C CYS A 116 10.01 -11.30 -3.51
N CYS A 117 8.95 -12.11 -3.54
CA CYS A 117 8.84 -13.20 -4.51
C CYS A 117 8.36 -12.74 -5.88
N GLY A 118 7.81 -11.53 -6.00
CA GLY A 118 7.20 -11.01 -7.22
C GLY A 118 8.06 -10.11 -8.09
N PHE A 119 9.34 -9.90 -7.75
CA PHE A 119 10.29 -9.05 -8.47
C PHE A 119 11.73 -9.46 -8.15
N HIS A 120 12.73 -8.81 -8.75
CA HIS A 120 14.15 -9.04 -8.44
C HIS A 120 14.61 -8.05 -7.35
N PRO A 121 14.75 -8.48 -6.09
CA PRO A 121 15.08 -7.56 -5.01
C PRO A 121 16.52 -7.07 -5.07
N ASP A 122 16.71 -5.82 -4.64
CA ASP A 122 18.04 -5.26 -4.39
C ASP A 122 18.68 -5.97 -3.17
N PRO A 123 20.01 -6.11 -3.11
CA PRO A 123 20.67 -6.68 -1.92
C PRO A 123 20.38 -5.94 -0.61
N ALA A 124 20.00 -4.66 -0.68
CA ALA A 124 19.63 -3.82 0.46
C ALA A 124 18.13 -3.93 0.83
N ASP A 125 17.36 -4.75 0.13
CA ASP A 125 15.97 -4.99 0.49
C ASP A 125 15.88 -5.87 1.73
N LEU A 126 15.02 -5.47 2.68
CA LEU A 126 14.88 -6.15 3.98
C LEU A 126 14.55 -7.64 3.84
N CYS A 127 13.85 -8.06 2.79
CA CYS A 127 13.56 -9.47 2.50
C CYS A 127 14.82 -10.27 2.16
N VAL A 128 15.84 -9.64 1.59
CA VAL A 128 17.14 -10.25 1.27
C VAL A 128 18.06 -10.16 2.48
N GLU A 129 18.17 -8.99 3.11
CA GLU A 129 19.01 -8.80 4.31
C GLU A 129 18.61 -9.76 5.44
N ASN A 130 17.31 -10.01 5.62
CA ASN A 130 16.79 -10.95 6.63
C ASN A 130 16.63 -12.39 6.12
N LEU A 131 17.14 -12.71 4.91
CA LEU A 131 17.06 -14.03 4.29
C LEU A 131 15.64 -14.60 4.18
N LEU A 132 14.63 -13.73 4.07
CA LEU A 132 13.24 -14.15 3.91
C LEU A 132 13.01 -14.70 2.50
N ASN A 133 13.62 -14.10 1.48
CA ASN A 133 13.42 -14.45 0.07
C ASN A 133 13.70 -15.94 -0.27
N VAL A 134 14.49 -16.64 0.53
CA VAL A 134 14.73 -18.10 0.38
C VAL A 134 13.44 -18.92 0.48
N GLN A 135 12.41 -18.39 1.15
CA GLN A 135 11.11 -19.05 1.33
C GLN A 135 10.20 -18.96 0.11
N CYS A 136 10.54 -18.18 -0.93
CA CYS A 136 9.70 -18.04 -2.13
C CYS A 136 9.43 -19.37 -2.85
N SER A 137 10.27 -20.39 -2.63
CA SER A 137 10.07 -21.75 -3.14
C SER A 137 8.94 -22.53 -2.43
N ASN A 138 8.51 -22.08 -1.25
CA ASN A 138 7.44 -22.72 -0.48
C ASN A 138 6.35 -21.69 -0.11
N PRO A 139 5.30 -21.57 -0.95
CA PRO A 139 4.22 -20.60 -0.74
C PRO A 139 3.47 -20.75 0.59
N GLN A 140 3.49 -21.93 1.22
CA GLN A 140 2.71 -22.19 2.44
C GLN A 140 3.19 -21.38 3.65
N HIS A 141 4.45 -20.93 3.64
CA HIS A 141 5.04 -20.16 4.74
C HIS A 141 5.09 -18.65 4.46
N LEU A 142 4.61 -18.21 3.29
CA LEU A 142 4.60 -16.80 2.95
C LEU A 142 3.46 -16.11 3.70
N MET A 143 3.79 -15.34 4.73
CA MET A 143 2.83 -14.60 5.54
C MET A 143 2.55 -13.21 4.96
N LEU A 144 1.28 -12.79 5.04
CA LEU A 144 0.92 -11.38 4.92
C LEU A 144 1.14 -10.68 6.26
N VAL A 145 1.53 -9.41 6.20
CA VAL A 145 1.74 -8.55 7.38
C VAL A 145 1.11 -7.18 7.16
N HIS A 146 0.98 -6.36 8.21
CA HIS A 146 0.36 -5.03 8.11
C HIS A 146 -1.06 -5.06 7.50
N ILE A 147 -1.78 -6.17 7.64
CA ILE A 147 -3.18 -6.30 7.25
C ILE A 147 -4.02 -5.94 8.46
N LEU A 148 -4.62 -4.75 8.44
CA LEU A 148 -5.23 -4.15 9.61
C LEU A 148 -6.64 -3.66 9.35
N VAL A 149 -7.46 -3.72 10.39
CA VAL A 149 -8.81 -3.16 10.43
C VAL A 149 -9.02 -2.33 11.69
N ARG A 150 -10.14 -1.62 11.74
CA ARG A 150 -10.60 -0.89 12.92
C ARG A 150 -11.56 -1.75 13.74
N ARG A 151 -11.54 -1.62 15.07
CA ARG A 151 -12.52 -2.30 15.94
C ARG A 151 -13.93 -1.79 15.72
N ALA A 152 -14.09 -0.49 15.46
CA ALA A 152 -15.41 0.10 15.19
C ALA A 152 -16.00 -0.31 13.83
N ASP A 153 -15.15 -0.64 12.84
CA ASP A 153 -15.56 -1.11 11.51
C ASP A 153 -14.54 -2.14 10.98
N PRO A 154 -14.66 -3.42 11.39
CA PRO A 154 -13.71 -4.46 11.00
C PRO A 154 -13.88 -4.90 9.54
N SER A 155 -14.88 -4.36 8.84
CA SER A 155 -15.18 -4.73 7.45
C SER A 155 -14.28 -4.05 6.41
N ARG A 156 -13.48 -3.08 6.86
CA ARG A 156 -12.65 -2.21 6.03
C ARG A 156 -11.20 -2.23 6.47
N LEU A 157 -10.30 -2.25 5.50
CA LEU A 157 -8.87 -2.25 5.75
C LEU A 157 -8.37 -0.86 6.17
N VAL A 158 -7.22 -0.83 6.84
CA VAL A 158 -6.49 0.39 7.19
C VAL A 158 -5.08 0.28 6.63
N PHE A 159 -4.65 1.33 5.91
CA PHE A 159 -3.35 1.33 5.27
C PHE A 159 -2.35 2.07 6.16
N ILE A 160 -1.53 1.32 6.90
CA ILE A 160 -0.34 1.83 7.59
C ILE A 160 0.93 1.34 6.91
N ASP A 161 2.08 1.85 7.34
CA ASP A 161 3.40 1.48 6.82
C ASP A 161 3.53 1.60 5.29
N ASN A 162 2.94 2.68 4.77
CA ASN A 162 2.87 2.98 3.34
C ASN A 162 4.19 3.56 2.78
N ALA A 163 5.33 3.06 3.24
CA ALA A 163 6.65 3.50 2.80
C ALA A 163 6.95 2.95 1.40
N GLY A 164 6.36 3.56 0.37
CA GLY A 164 6.56 3.18 -1.02
C GLY A 164 7.99 3.39 -1.53
N ARG A 165 8.29 2.79 -2.69
CA ARG A 165 9.59 2.82 -3.37
C ARG A 165 9.52 3.70 -4.62
N PRO A 166 9.83 5.01 -4.53
CA PRO A 166 9.66 5.93 -5.66
C PRO A 166 10.65 5.68 -6.81
N ARG A 167 11.76 4.98 -6.52
CA ARG A 167 12.82 4.65 -7.49
C ARG A 167 12.84 3.18 -7.90
N HIS A 168 11.80 2.40 -7.53
CA HIS A 168 11.67 1.02 -7.99
C HIS A 168 11.73 0.95 -9.52
N PRO A 169 12.53 0.04 -10.13
CA PRO A 169 12.68 -0.07 -11.58
C PRO A 169 11.33 -0.27 -12.28
N GLN A 170 11.21 0.30 -13.48
CA GLN A 170 9.93 0.28 -14.23
C GLN A 170 9.68 -1.05 -14.95
N ASP A 171 10.74 -1.81 -15.21
CA ASP A 171 10.77 -3.12 -15.86
C ASP A 171 10.71 -4.29 -14.87
N ASP A 172 10.80 -4.02 -13.57
CA ASP A 172 10.78 -5.03 -12.50
C ASP A 172 9.65 -4.76 -11.49
N LEU A 173 8.48 -4.30 -11.96
CA LEU A 173 7.33 -4.04 -11.10
C LEU A 173 6.79 -5.34 -10.48
N ASN A 174 6.42 -5.27 -9.20
CA ASN A 174 5.86 -6.42 -8.49
C ASN A 174 4.39 -6.69 -8.89
N PHE A 175 4.18 -7.44 -9.98
CA PHE A 175 2.85 -7.83 -10.45
C PHE A 175 2.19 -8.93 -9.59
N ARG A 176 2.97 -9.62 -8.74
CA ARG A 176 2.42 -10.59 -7.78
C ARG A 176 1.36 -9.96 -6.88
N LEU A 177 1.51 -8.68 -6.53
CA LEU A 177 0.52 -7.91 -5.75
C LEU A 177 -0.90 -7.92 -6.36
N LEU A 178 -1.01 -8.16 -7.68
CA LEU A 178 -2.27 -8.17 -8.42
C LEU A 178 -2.82 -9.58 -8.68
N GLU A 179 -2.13 -10.63 -8.22
CA GLU A 179 -2.58 -12.02 -8.37
C GLU A 179 -3.89 -12.25 -7.61
N GLY A 180 -4.85 -12.90 -8.27
CA GLY A 180 -6.18 -13.18 -7.72
C GLY A 180 -7.12 -11.98 -7.63
N ILE A 181 -6.63 -10.75 -7.82
CA ILE A 181 -7.47 -9.55 -7.83
C ILE A 181 -8.27 -9.48 -9.13
N ASP A 182 -9.59 -9.37 -9.00
CA ASP A 182 -10.54 -9.33 -10.11
C ASP A 182 -11.41 -8.06 -10.12
N GLU A 183 -11.34 -7.21 -9.10
CA GLU A 183 -12.03 -5.93 -9.07
C GLU A 183 -11.15 -4.81 -8.49
N PHE A 184 -11.35 -3.60 -9.02
CA PHE A 184 -10.60 -2.41 -8.64
C PHE A 184 -11.54 -1.22 -8.41
N PRO A 185 -11.19 -0.29 -7.51
CA PRO A 185 -12.05 0.86 -7.18
C PRO A 185 -12.28 1.77 -8.41
N ALA A 186 -13.54 1.85 -8.85
CA ALA A 186 -13.94 2.57 -10.06
C ALA A 186 -13.46 4.04 -10.11
N ARG A 187 -13.57 4.77 -8.98
CA ARG A 187 -13.10 6.15 -8.87
C ARG A 187 -11.58 6.27 -9.09
N ALA A 188 -10.80 5.36 -8.52
CA ALA A 188 -9.35 5.37 -8.72
C ALA A 188 -9.03 5.10 -10.19
N LEU A 189 -9.66 4.09 -10.81
CA LEU A 189 -9.47 3.80 -12.23
C LEU A 189 -9.85 4.99 -13.13
N GLN A 190 -10.91 5.73 -12.79
CA GLN A 190 -11.30 6.94 -13.51
C GLN A 190 -10.20 8.01 -13.44
N VAL A 191 -9.63 8.25 -12.25
CA VAL A 191 -8.51 9.18 -12.08
C VAL A 191 -7.30 8.72 -12.89
N LEU A 192 -6.91 7.44 -12.82
CA LEU A 192 -5.76 6.92 -13.56
C LEU A 192 -5.95 7.03 -15.08
N ARG A 193 -7.15 6.75 -15.59
CA ARG A 193 -7.48 6.84 -17.03
C ARG A 193 -7.59 8.29 -17.53
N SER A 194 -7.91 9.24 -16.65
CA SER A 194 -8.11 10.64 -17.04
C SER A 194 -6.82 11.37 -17.43
N GLY A 195 -5.65 10.85 -17.05
CA GLY A 195 -4.38 11.56 -17.19
C GLY A 195 -4.16 12.69 -16.17
N CYS A 196 -5.17 13.03 -15.35
CA CYS A 196 -5.11 14.14 -14.39
C CYS A 196 -4.34 13.82 -13.09
N LEU A 197 -3.74 12.64 -12.95
CA LEU A 197 -3.09 12.21 -11.70
C LEU A 197 -2.04 13.22 -11.22
N GLU A 198 -1.19 13.74 -12.13
CA GLU A 198 -0.16 14.71 -11.76
C GLU A 198 -0.75 15.99 -11.19
N GLN A 199 -1.70 16.61 -11.90
CA GLN A 199 -2.32 17.85 -11.47
C GLN A 199 -3.01 17.68 -10.11
N LEU A 200 -3.78 16.61 -9.94
CA LEU A 200 -4.52 16.34 -8.69
C LEU A 200 -3.55 16.07 -7.53
N LEU A 201 -2.50 15.31 -7.76
CA LEU A 201 -1.53 14.97 -6.73
C LEU A 201 -0.65 16.15 -6.34
N LEU A 202 -0.21 16.97 -7.30
CA LEU A 202 0.51 18.22 -7.01
C LEU A 202 -0.36 19.20 -6.22
N HIS A 203 -1.63 19.36 -6.60
CA HIS A 203 -2.56 20.20 -5.85
C HIS A 203 -2.72 19.70 -4.41
N SER A 204 -2.95 18.40 -4.23
CA SER A 204 -3.07 17.78 -2.90
C SER A 204 -1.80 17.96 -2.06
N LEU A 205 -0.62 17.66 -2.62
CA LEU A 205 0.67 17.76 -1.93
C LEU A 205 1.04 19.19 -1.54
N SER A 206 0.58 20.20 -2.29
CA SER A 206 0.85 21.61 -1.98
C SER A 206 0.28 22.08 -0.64
N ALA A 207 -0.71 21.35 -0.10
CA ALA A 207 -1.26 21.62 1.23
C ALA A 207 -0.26 21.35 2.36
N ASP A 208 0.71 20.45 2.15
CA ASP A 208 1.80 20.22 3.10
C ASP A 208 3.00 21.09 2.73
N LYS A 209 3.08 22.28 3.33
CA LYS A 209 4.16 23.25 3.05
C LYS A 209 5.56 22.68 3.27
N ALA A 210 5.77 21.93 4.35
CA ALA A 210 7.08 21.38 4.68
C ALA A 210 7.51 20.34 3.65
N LEU A 211 6.59 19.47 3.21
CA LEU A 211 6.86 18.56 2.10
C LEU A 211 7.11 19.34 0.81
N TRP A 212 6.24 20.28 0.47
CA TRP A 212 6.29 21.03 -0.77
C TRP A 212 7.63 21.76 -0.94
N GLU A 213 8.01 22.56 0.05
CA GLU A 213 9.26 23.35 0.03
C GLU A 213 10.49 22.42 0.03
N SER A 214 10.51 21.39 0.87
CA SER A 214 11.65 20.46 0.95
C SER A 214 11.89 19.63 -0.31
N ARG A 215 10.89 19.54 -1.19
CA ARG A 215 10.97 18.82 -2.46
C ARG A 215 11.12 19.76 -3.64
N GLY A 216 11.34 21.06 -3.43
CA GLY A 216 11.48 22.03 -4.53
C GLY A 216 10.16 22.28 -5.27
N GLY A 217 9.04 22.18 -4.54
CA GLY A 217 7.69 22.34 -5.06
C GLY A 217 7.34 21.33 -6.14
N ALA A 218 6.56 21.78 -7.13
CA ALA A 218 6.11 20.91 -8.22
C ALA A 218 7.26 20.26 -8.98
N ALA A 219 8.31 21.04 -9.29
CA ALA A 219 9.41 20.59 -10.14
C ALA A 219 10.13 19.37 -9.55
N GLY A 220 10.46 19.36 -8.25
CA GLY A 220 11.15 18.22 -7.66
C GLY A 220 10.24 17.04 -7.29
N LEU A 221 8.90 17.22 -7.35
CA LEU A 221 7.94 16.11 -7.21
C LEU A 221 7.64 15.41 -8.55
N ARG A 222 7.81 16.08 -9.70
CA ARG A 222 7.44 15.55 -11.02
C ARG A 222 8.00 14.16 -11.31
N THR A 223 9.29 13.92 -11.09
CA THR A 223 9.90 12.61 -11.38
C THR A 223 9.21 11.48 -10.62
N THR A 224 8.89 11.70 -9.34
CA THR A 224 8.18 10.70 -8.53
C THR A 224 6.77 10.47 -9.06
N ILE A 225 6.08 11.55 -9.45
CA ILE A 225 4.71 11.47 -9.99
C ILE A 225 4.68 10.80 -11.37
N HIS A 226 5.65 11.09 -12.24
CA HIS A 226 5.81 10.42 -13.53
C HIS A 226 6.02 8.92 -13.36
N ASN A 227 6.83 8.50 -12.37
CA ASN A 227 6.99 7.08 -12.05
C ASN A 227 5.66 6.44 -11.61
N LEU A 228 4.84 7.15 -10.82
CA LEU A 228 3.50 6.68 -10.44
C LEU A 228 2.57 6.58 -11.66
N GLN A 229 2.63 7.54 -12.58
CA GLN A 229 1.85 7.49 -13.84
C GLN A 229 2.28 6.32 -14.72
N HIS A 230 3.59 6.04 -14.82
CA HIS A 230 4.09 4.87 -15.54
C HIS A 230 3.53 3.57 -14.95
N ARG A 231 3.58 3.43 -13.62
CA ARG A 231 2.99 2.27 -12.91
C ARG A 231 1.48 2.20 -13.11
N ALA A 232 0.77 3.33 -13.08
CA ALA A 232 -0.66 3.37 -13.37
C ALA A 232 -0.98 2.85 -14.78
N ASN A 233 -0.17 3.21 -15.78
CA ASN A 233 -0.32 2.70 -17.13
C ASN A 233 -0.07 1.19 -17.21
N ALA A 234 0.97 0.69 -16.54
CA ALA A 234 1.26 -0.74 -16.45
C ALA A 234 0.10 -1.52 -15.78
N LEU A 235 -0.47 -0.98 -14.70
CA LEU A 235 -1.67 -1.53 -14.05
C LEU A 235 -2.87 -1.56 -15.01
N LEU A 236 -3.14 -0.47 -15.71
CA LEU A 236 -4.25 -0.39 -16.66
C LEU A 236 -4.10 -1.38 -17.83
N GLN A 237 -2.87 -1.59 -18.30
CA GLN A 237 -2.55 -2.61 -19.32
C GLN A 237 -2.79 -4.02 -18.77
N HIS A 238 -2.32 -4.32 -17.56
CA HIS A 238 -2.57 -5.61 -16.91
C HIS A 238 -4.07 -5.92 -16.75
N ILE A 239 -4.86 -4.92 -16.34
CA ILE A 239 -6.32 -5.07 -16.21
C ILE A 239 -6.95 -5.40 -17.57
N ARG A 240 -6.56 -4.68 -18.64
CA ARG A 240 -7.08 -4.93 -20.00
C ARG A 240 -6.70 -6.31 -20.53
N GLY A 241 -5.47 -6.75 -20.30
CA GLY A 241 -5.00 -8.08 -20.70
C GLY A 241 -5.85 -9.18 -20.10
N LYS A 242 -6.13 -9.12 -18.79
CA LYS A 242 -7.01 -10.08 -18.11
C LYS A 242 -8.45 -10.05 -18.62
N SER A 243 -8.99 -8.90 -18.99
CA SER A 243 -10.35 -8.81 -19.56
C SER A 243 -10.45 -9.45 -20.94
N GLY A 244 -9.37 -9.43 -21.75
CA GLY A 244 -9.33 -10.07 -23.06
C GLY A 244 -9.07 -11.58 -23.04
N GLU A 245 -8.63 -12.14 -21.91
CA GLU A 245 -8.47 -13.60 -21.72
C GLU A 245 -9.78 -14.28 -21.24
N GLN A 246 -10.81 -13.49 -20.93
CA GLN A 246 -12.12 -13.96 -20.46
C GLN A 246 -13.24 -13.89 -21.51
N GLU A 247 -12.93 -13.47 -22.75
CA GLU A 247 -13.76 -13.57 -23.95
C GLU A 247 -13.29 -14.72 -24.85
#